data_AF-A0A3D0WYW2-F1
#
_entry.id   AF-A0A3D0WYW2-F1
#
_cell.length_a   1.000
_cell.length_b   1.000
_cell.length_c   1.000
_cell.angle_alpha   90.00
_cell.angle_beta   90.00
_cell.angle_gamma   90.00
#
_symmetry.space_group_name_H-M   'P 1'
#
loop_
_entity.id
_entity.type
_entity.pdbx_description
1 polymer ?
#
loop_
_entity_poly.entity_id
_entity_poly.type
_entity_poly.pdbx_seq_one_letter_code
_entity_poly.pdbx_strand_id
1 'polypeptide(L)'
;IYRQLTFRDAKDVDLKRENANIDADTAMGTMLKYGSEGSKYFVNNYILPKDIAAAHVGGDIHIHDEDFYMLTETCCQIDLLKLFRGGFCTGHGTLREPQDISSYAALACIAIQANQNEMHGGQSIPNFDYSMAPGVAKTFR
;
A
#
# COMPACT_ATOMS: atom_id res chain seq x y z
N ILE A 1 11.63 4.51 21.93
CA ILE A 1 11.19 4.12 20.57
C ILE A 1 12.11 4.71 19.50
N TYR A 2 12.05 6.00 19.19
CA TYR A 2 12.76 6.60 18.05
C TYR A 2 14.28 6.36 17.98
N ARG A 3 15.03 6.47 19.09
CA ARG A 3 16.47 6.16 19.10
C ARG A 3 16.78 4.70 18.71
N GLN A 4 15.91 3.76 19.08
CA GLN A 4 16.10 2.36 18.70
C GLN A 4 15.78 2.15 17.22
N LEU A 5 14.79 2.88 16.68
CA LEU A 5 14.51 2.86 15.25
C LEU A 5 15.69 3.42 14.42
N THR A 6 16.38 4.47 14.89
CA THR A 6 17.50 5.08 14.15
C THR A 6 18.80 4.28 14.19
N PHE A 7 19.17 3.75 15.35
CA PHE A 7 20.57 3.37 15.64
C PHE A 7 20.78 1.88 15.92
N ARG A 8 19.76 1.04 15.79
CA ARG A 8 19.86 -0.41 16.02
C ARG A 8 19.30 -1.18 14.84
N ASP A 9 19.91 -2.32 14.53
CA ASP A 9 19.47 -3.23 13.48
C ASP A 9 18.12 -3.88 13.81
N ALA A 10 17.35 -4.26 12.79
CA ALA A 10 16.03 -4.87 12.95
C ALA A 10 16.09 -6.20 13.73
N LYS A 11 17.16 -6.98 13.56
CA LYS A 11 17.37 -8.24 14.29
C LYS A 11 17.38 -8.07 15.82
N ASP A 12 17.74 -6.88 16.31
CA ASP A 12 17.92 -6.58 17.74
C ASP A 12 16.74 -5.81 18.35
N VAL A 13 15.70 -5.52 17.54
CA VAL A 13 14.56 -4.68 17.91
C VAL A 13 13.26 -5.27 17.31
N ASP A 14 12.44 -5.92 18.12
CA ASP A 14 11.18 -6.53 17.67
C ASP A 14 10.23 -5.54 17.00
N LEU A 15 10.22 -4.28 17.47
CA LEU A 15 9.43 -3.20 16.87
C LEU A 15 9.73 -3.03 15.36
N LYS A 16 10.97 -3.26 14.91
CA LYS A 16 11.37 -3.17 13.50
C LYS A 16 10.90 -4.36 12.66
N ARG A 17 10.33 -5.41 13.27
CA ARG A 17 10.00 -6.69 12.62
C ARG A 17 8.50 -7.03 12.64
N GLU A 18 7.65 -6.07 12.96
CA GLU A 18 6.19 -6.28 13.02
C GLU A 18 5.57 -6.64 11.67
N ASN A 19 6.13 -6.16 10.54
CA ASN A 19 5.62 -6.44 9.20
C ASN A 19 6.66 -7.16 8.36
N ALA A 20 6.34 -8.37 7.89
CA ALA A 20 7.25 -9.21 7.12
C ALA A 20 7.57 -8.68 5.72
N ASN A 21 6.74 -7.78 5.18
CA ASN A 21 6.93 -7.18 3.87
C ASN A 21 7.75 -5.88 3.92
N ILE A 22 8.13 -5.40 5.10
CA ILE A 22 8.86 -4.15 5.29
C ILE A 22 10.24 -4.44 5.87
N ASP A 23 11.27 -4.04 5.14
CA ASP A 23 12.63 -3.99 5.66
C ASP A 23 12.88 -2.66 6.38
N ALA A 24 12.72 -2.68 7.70
CA ALA A 24 12.89 -1.51 8.57
C ALA A 24 14.35 -1.07 8.76
N ASP A 25 15.34 -1.76 8.18
CA ASP A 25 16.73 -1.27 8.13
C ASP A 25 17.02 -0.45 6.87
N THR A 26 16.12 -0.47 5.87
CA THR A 26 16.19 0.46 4.75
C THR A 26 15.79 1.88 5.17
N ALA A 27 16.26 2.89 4.43
CA ALA A 27 15.91 4.27 4.69
C ALA A 27 14.39 4.51 4.66
N MET A 28 13.69 3.95 3.67
CA MET A 28 12.24 4.08 3.56
C MET A 28 11.49 3.27 4.61
N GLY A 29 11.95 2.06 4.95
CA GLY A 29 11.36 1.28 6.03
C GLY A 29 11.53 1.93 7.41
N THR A 30 12.68 2.56 7.66
CA THR A 30 12.92 3.34 8.88
C THR A 30 11.99 4.57 8.93
N MET A 31 11.88 5.31 7.82
CA MET A 31 10.96 6.46 7.71
C MET A 31 9.51 6.06 7.92
N LEU A 32 9.09 4.94 7.32
CA LEU A 32 7.76 4.39 7.53
C LEU A 32 7.53 4.06 9.00
N LYS A 33 8.50 3.43 9.69
CA LYS A 33 8.37 3.16 11.12
C LYS A 33 8.26 4.40 12.00
N TYR A 34 8.94 5.49 11.67
CA TYR A 34 8.69 6.77 12.36
C TYR A 34 7.24 7.21 12.20
N GLY A 35 6.72 7.15 10.98
CA GLY A 35 5.33 7.47 10.66
C GLY A 35 4.35 6.57 11.40
N SER A 36 4.57 5.26 11.38
CA SER A 36 3.68 4.27 12.02
C SER A 36 3.55 4.51 13.52
N GLU A 37 4.66 4.69 14.23
CA GLU A 37 4.62 4.91 15.68
C GLU A 37 3.99 6.26 16.05
N GLY A 38 4.24 7.30 15.23
CA GLY A 38 3.57 8.59 15.38
C GLY A 38 2.06 8.50 15.15
N SER A 39 1.65 7.76 14.12
CA SER A 39 0.25 7.56 13.75
C SER A 39 -0.50 6.77 14.82
N LYS A 40 0.01 5.61 15.27
CA LYS A 40 -0.58 4.83 16.37
C LYS A 40 -0.79 5.66 17.62
N TYR A 41 0.21 6.48 18.00
CA TYR A 41 0.07 7.38 19.14
C TYR A 41 -1.06 8.39 18.92
N PHE A 42 -1.12 9.01 17.73
CA PHE A 42 -2.15 9.98 17.41
C PHE A 42 -3.55 9.36 17.41
N VAL A 43 -3.70 8.19 16.80
CA VAL A 43 -4.96 7.45 16.72
C VAL A 43 -5.46 7.08 18.12
N ASN A 44 -4.62 6.47 18.96
CA ASN A 44 -5.00 6.05 20.30
C ASN A 44 -5.38 7.22 21.23
N ASN A 45 -4.73 8.38 21.09
CA ASN A 45 -4.90 9.49 22.04
C ASN A 45 -5.91 10.54 21.58
N TYR A 46 -6.18 10.64 20.28
CA TYR A 46 -6.98 11.75 19.72
C TYR A 46 -8.12 11.32 18.79
N ILE A 47 -8.11 10.09 18.27
CA ILE A 47 -9.11 9.62 17.30
C ILE A 47 -10.05 8.58 17.92
N LEU A 48 -9.49 7.53 18.53
CA LEU A 48 -10.29 6.45 19.08
C LEU A 48 -11.00 6.88 20.37
N PRO A 49 -12.24 6.39 20.60
CA PRO A 49 -12.85 6.41 21.92
C PRO A 49 -11.93 5.75 22.95
N LYS A 50 -11.88 6.29 24.18
CA LYS A 50 -10.91 5.86 25.21
C LYS A 50 -11.04 4.40 25.60
N ASP A 51 -12.26 3.89 25.64
CA ASP A 51 -12.58 2.49 25.92
C ASP A 51 -12.09 1.56 24.79
N ILE A 52 -12.25 1.96 23.53
CA ILE A 52 -11.76 1.21 22.38
C ILE A 52 -10.23 1.20 22.32
N ALA A 53 -9.58 2.35 22.52
CA ALA A 53 -8.12 2.44 22.60
C ALA A 53 -7.57 1.58 23.74
N ALA A 54 -8.20 1.63 24.92
CA ALA A 54 -7.82 0.79 26.05
C ALA A 54 -8.00 -0.71 25.76
N ALA A 55 -9.10 -1.11 25.11
CA ALA A 55 -9.33 -2.49 24.70
C ALA A 55 -8.29 -2.97 23.68
N HIS A 56 -7.88 -2.11 22.74
CA HIS A 56 -6.83 -2.46 21.77
C HIS A 56 -5.45 -2.64 22.45
N VAL A 57 -5.05 -1.65 23.26
CA VAL A 57 -3.77 -1.67 24.00
C VAL A 57 -3.74 -2.82 25.02
N GLY A 58 -4.88 -3.14 25.63
CA GLY A 58 -5.04 -4.24 26.58
C GLY A 58 -5.08 -5.63 25.91
N GLY A 59 -5.23 -5.69 24.58
CA GLY A 59 -5.31 -6.94 23.82
C GLY A 59 -6.68 -7.60 23.82
N ASP A 60 -7.73 -6.93 24.32
CA ASP A 60 -9.12 -7.41 24.26
C ASP A 60 -9.64 -7.40 22.82
N ILE A 61 -9.19 -6.43 22.02
CA ILE A 61 -9.45 -6.33 20.58
C ILE A 61 -8.15 -6.05 19.81
N HIS A 62 -8.16 -6.33 18.52
CA HIS A 62 -7.07 -5.98 17.62
C HIS A 62 -7.59 -5.13 16.47
N ILE A 63 -7.17 -3.86 16.43
CA ILE A 63 -7.40 -2.98 15.29
C ILE A 63 -6.29 -3.27 14.29
N HIS A 64 -6.67 -3.84 13.15
CA HIS A 64 -5.74 -4.14 12.07
C HIS A 64 -5.19 -2.86 11.46
N ASP A 65 -3.88 -2.85 11.21
CA ASP A 65 -3.18 -1.76 10.53
C ASP A 65 -3.50 -0.37 11.13
N GLU A 66 -3.54 -0.28 12.46
CA GLU A 66 -3.91 0.94 13.22
C GLU A 66 -3.07 2.17 12.80
N ASP A 67 -1.82 1.95 12.40
CA ASP A 67 -0.95 3.02 11.89
C ASP A 67 -1.45 3.68 10.61
N PHE A 68 -2.36 3.03 9.87
CA PHE A 68 -3.00 3.56 8.67
C PHE A 68 -4.49 3.87 8.85
N TYR A 69 -5.05 3.72 10.06
CA TYR A 69 -6.49 3.77 10.36
C TYR A 69 -7.23 4.99 9.77
N MET A 70 -6.58 6.14 9.71
CA MET A 70 -7.16 7.39 9.19
C MET A 70 -6.64 7.81 7.81
N LEU A 71 -5.75 7.01 7.20
CA LEU A 71 -4.98 7.43 6.05
C LEU A 71 -5.45 6.79 4.75
N THR A 72 -5.80 5.51 4.76
CA THR A 72 -6.12 4.80 3.53
C THR A 72 -6.98 3.55 3.74
N GLU A 73 -7.37 2.96 2.62
CA GLU A 73 -8.08 1.70 2.48
C GLU A 73 -7.10 0.51 2.55
N THR A 74 -7.62 -0.66 2.89
CA THR A 74 -6.79 -1.87 3.08
C THR A 74 -6.40 -2.54 1.76
N CYS A 75 -7.36 -3.15 1.07
CA CYS A 75 -7.11 -4.02 -0.08
C CYS A 75 -8.02 -3.66 -1.25
N CYS A 76 -7.58 -3.94 -2.49
CA CYS A 76 -8.45 -3.78 -3.66
C CYS A 76 -8.15 -4.80 -4.77
N GLN A 77 -9.15 -4.98 -5.64
CA GLN A 77 -9.00 -5.68 -6.90
C GLN A 77 -9.03 -4.65 -8.03
N ILE A 78 -7.97 -4.60 -8.82
CA ILE A 78 -7.79 -3.58 -9.86
C ILE A 78 -8.41 -4.09 -11.17
N ASP A 79 -9.43 -3.39 -11.66
CA ASP A 79 -10.00 -3.62 -12.98
C ASP A 79 -9.22 -2.83 -14.04
N LEU A 80 -8.26 -3.48 -14.67
CA LEU A 80 -7.43 -2.87 -15.71
C LEU A 80 -8.20 -2.59 -17.01
N LEU A 81 -9.22 -3.37 -17.34
CA LEU A 81 -10.03 -3.13 -18.54
C LEU A 81 -10.79 -1.81 -18.42
N LYS A 82 -11.33 -1.54 -17.23
CA LYS A 82 -11.97 -0.25 -16.93
C LYS A 82 -10.94 0.87 -16.87
N LEU A 83 -9.82 0.67 -16.17
CA LEU A 83 -8.80 1.71 -15.99
C LEU A 83 -8.19 2.18 -17.32
N PHE A 84 -7.94 1.25 -18.25
CA PHE A 84 -7.26 1.58 -19.50
C PHE A 84 -8.19 2.10 -20.59
N ARG A 85 -9.48 1.75 -20.55
CA ARG A 85 -10.45 2.13 -21.58
C ARG A 85 -10.56 3.65 -21.70
N GLY A 86 -10.23 4.18 -22.88
CA GLY A 86 -10.25 5.62 -23.14
C GLY A 86 -9.12 6.41 -22.48
N GLY A 87 -8.20 5.75 -21.78
CA GLY A 87 -7.17 6.39 -20.97
C GLY A 87 -7.68 6.89 -19.62
N PHE A 88 -6.77 7.43 -18.81
CA PHE A 88 -7.06 7.92 -17.46
C PHE A 88 -6.13 9.06 -17.05
N CYS A 89 -6.52 9.82 -16.02
CA CYS A 89 -5.74 10.90 -15.44
C CYS A 89 -5.22 10.51 -14.06
N THR A 90 -3.94 10.80 -13.78
CA THR A 90 -3.30 10.55 -12.49
C THR A 90 -3.23 11.81 -11.61
N GLY A 91 -3.97 12.86 -11.96
CA GLY A 91 -3.89 14.19 -11.36
C GLY A 91 -2.70 15.02 -11.86
N HIS A 92 -1.57 14.38 -12.16
CA HIS A 92 -0.34 15.03 -12.66
C HIS A 92 -0.17 14.91 -14.19
N GLY A 93 -1.03 14.15 -14.85
CA GLY A 93 -1.03 13.98 -16.30
C GLY A 93 -2.12 13.03 -16.77
N THR A 94 -2.40 13.08 -18.07
CA THR A 94 -3.38 12.20 -18.72
C THR A 94 -2.67 11.18 -19.60
N LEU A 95 -2.98 9.92 -19.38
CA LEU A 95 -2.53 8.80 -20.19
C LEU A 95 -3.63 8.42 -21.19
N ARG A 96 -3.23 8.13 -22.42
CA ARG A 96 -4.12 7.57 -23.43
C ARG A 96 -4.26 6.07 -23.22
N GLU A 97 -5.30 5.48 -23.80
CA GLU A 97 -5.45 4.03 -23.83
C GLU A 97 -4.21 3.37 -24.47
N PRO A 98 -3.56 2.39 -23.80
CA PRO A 98 -2.40 1.71 -24.33
C PRO A 98 -2.70 1.00 -25.66
N GLN A 99 -1.72 0.98 -26.57
CA GLN A 99 -1.90 0.49 -27.94
C GLN A 99 -1.07 -0.76 -28.27
N ASP A 100 -0.36 -1.32 -27.31
CA ASP A 100 0.48 -2.52 -27.48
C ASP A 100 0.67 -3.24 -26.14
N ILE A 101 1.01 -4.53 -26.17
CA ILE A 101 1.19 -5.37 -24.99
C ILE A 101 2.24 -4.84 -24.01
N SER A 102 3.33 -4.24 -24.50
CA SER A 102 4.37 -3.69 -23.64
C SER A 102 3.83 -2.51 -22.83
N SER A 103 3.04 -1.63 -23.46
CA SER A 103 2.35 -0.53 -22.80
C SER A 103 1.29 -1.03 -21.80
N TYR A 104 0.51 -2.06 -22.14
CA TYR A 104 -0.45 -2.68 -21.20
C TYR A 104 0.26 -3.23 -19.96
N ALA A 105 1.34 -3.99 -20.14
CA ALA A 105 2.11 -4.57 -19.04
C ALA A 105 2.78 -3.51 -18.16
N ALA A 106 3.36 -2.48 -18.78
CA ALA A 106 3.98 -1.36 -18.06
C ALA A 106 2.95 -0.61 -17.21
N LEU A 107 1.78 -0.30 -17.76
CA LEU A 107 0.72 0.39 -17.02
C LEU A 107 0.10 -0.50 -15.93
N ALA A 108 0.03 -1.82 -16.13
CA ALA A 108 -0.41 -2.75 -15.10
C ALA A 108 0.55 -2.76 -13.89
N CYS A 109 1.86 -2.77 -14.17
CA CYS A 109 2.89 -2.65 -13.14
C CYS A 109 2.77 -1.32 -12.38
N ILE A 110 2.58 -0.21 -13.11
CA ILE A 110 2.40 1.11 -12.49
C ILE A 110 1.12 1.14 -11.63
N ALA A 111 0.03 0.57 -12.12
CA ALA A 111 -1.23 0.52 -11.37
C ALA A 111 -1.07 -0.23 -10.05
N ILE A 112 -0.43 -1.41 -10.06
CA ILE A 112 -0.17 -2.16 -8.83
C ILE A 112 0.74 -1.35 -7.89
N GLN A 113 1.86 -0.82 -8.39
CA GLN A 113 2.82 -0.08 -7.56
C GLN A 113 2.20 1.18 -6.94
N ALA A 114 1.40 1.91 -7.71
CA ALA A 114 0.73 3.12 -7.23
C ALA A 114 -0.27 2.77 -6.11
N ASN A 115 -1.06 1.71 -6.26
CA ASN A 115 -1.98 1.29 -5.21
C ASN A 115 -1.22 0.79 -3.96
N GLN A 116 -0.11 0.07 -4.12
CA GLN A 116 0.73 -0.37 -2.98
C GLN A 116 1.40 0.80 -2.24
N ASN A 117 1.66 1.92 -2.92
CA ASN A 117 2.17 3.12 -2.25
C ASN A 117 1.08 3.85 -1.46
N GLU A 118 -0.17 3.76 -1.91
CA GLU A 118 -1.30 4.48 -1.32
C GLU A 118 -2.10 3.63 -0.33
N MET A 119 -1.93 2.31 -0.28
CA MET A 119 -2.70 1.36 0.55
C MET A 119 -1.77 0.45 1.37
N HIS A 120 -2.25 -0.06 2.51
CA HIS A 120 -1.41 -0.88 3.41
C HIS A 120 -1.59 -2.39 3.26
N GLY A 121 -2.66 -2.83 2.60
CA GLY A 121 -2.96 -4.24 2.37
C GLY A 121 -2.54 -4.75 0.99
N GLY A 122 -3.15 -5.85 0.57
CA GLY A 122 -2.88 -6.49 -0.72
C GLY A 122 -3.68 -5.88 -1.87
N GLN A 123 -3.04 -5.75 -3.03
CA GLN A 123 -3.73 -5.44 -4.29
C GLN A 123 -3.49 -6.52 -5.33
N SER A 124 -4.53 -6.79 -6.11
CA SER A 124 -4.52 -7.89 -7.07
C SER A 124 -5.22 -7.50 -8.36
N ILE A 125 -4.83 -8.15 -9.46
CA ILE A 125 -5.54 -8.11 -10.73
C ILE A 125 -6.05 -9.52 -10.97
N PRO A 126 -7.31 -9.84 -10.61
CA PRO A 126 -7.79 -11.22 -10.57
C PRO A 126 -7.90 -11.87 -11.96
N ASN A 127 -8.06 -11.06 -13.01
CA ASN A 127 -8.19 -11.50 -14.40
C ASN A 127 -7.04 -10.95 -15.27
N PHE A 128 -5.79 -11.09 -14.78
CA PHE A 128 -4.63 -10.45 -15.39
C PHE A 128 -4.45 -10.82 -16.87
N ASP A 129 -4.48 -12.11 -17.20
CA ASP A 129 -4.39 -12.63 -18.56
C ASP A 129 -5.48 -12.06 -19.49
N TYR A 130 -6.73 -12.06 -19.04
CA TYR A 130 -7.87 -11.51 -19.77
C TYR A 130 -7.73 -10.00 -19.97
N SER A 131 -7.26 -9.29 -18.96
CA SER A 131 -7.01 -7.85 -19.02
C SER A 131 -5.87 -7.47 -19.97
N MET A 132 -4.90 -8.37 -20.17
CA MET A 132 -3.76 -8.18 -21.11
C MET A 132 -4.10 -8.56 -22.55
N ALA A 133 -5.10 -9.42 -22.77
CA ALA A 133 -5.46 -9.91 -24.10
C ALA A 133 -5.69 -8.80 -25.16
N PRO A 134 -6.34 -7.66 -24.86
CA PRO A 134 -6.46 -6.56 -25.82
C PRO A 134 -5.10 -5.98 -26.26
N GLY A 135 -4.12 -5.92 -25.36
CA GLY A 135 -2.77 -5.47 -25.66
C GLY A 135 -2.07 -6.40 -26.67
N VAL A 136 -2.18 -7.72 -26.46
CA VAL A 136 -1.64 -8.73 -27.40
C VAL A 136 -2.28 -8.60 -28.77
N ALA A 137 -3.61 -8.47 -28.82
CA ALA A 137 -4.37 -8.34 -30.06
C ALA A 137 -4.01 -7.07 -30.85
N LYS A 138 -3.67 -5.97 -30.17
CA LYS A 138 -3.21 -4.74 -30.81
C LYS A 138 -1.76 -4.85 -31.32
N THR A 139 -0.87 -5.55 -30.61
CA THR A 139 0.53 -5.74 -31.01
C THR A 139 0.72 -6.67 -32.19
N PHE A 140 -0.11 -7.71 -32.33
CA PHE A 140 0.03 -8.70 -33.40
C PHE A 140 -0.31 -8.15 -34.81
N ARG A 141 -0.93 -6.96 -34.90
CA ARG A 141 -1.39 -6.37 -36.15
C ARG A 141 -0.28 -5.90 -37.08
#